data_AF-A0A6J1W8R4-F1
#
_entry.id   AF-A0A6J1W8R4-F1
#
_cell.length_a   1.000
_cell.length_b   1.000
_cell.length_c   1.000
_cell.angle_alpha   90.00
_cell.angle_beta   90.00
_cell.angle_gamma   90.00
#
_symmetry.space_group_name_H-M   'P 1'
#
loop_
_entity.id
_entity.type
_entity.pdbx_description
1 polymer ?
#
loop_
_entity_poly.entity_id
_entity_poly.type
_entity_poly.pdbx_seq_one_letter_code
_entity_poly.pdbx_strand_id
1 'polypeptide(L)'
;MQLNQSLFMLGGRSGYVLQPDMMRDDLFDPFDKGSLKHVEPITVQLQILGARHLPKNGRSIVCPFVEVEVCGSEFDNSKNKTDVVADNGLNPLWLHKQFIFDINNPQFAFLRLVVYEEDMFSDPNFLAQATFPVKSLKTGTWLSPSHSPIPALAKFACFPHPP
;
A
#
# COMPACT_ATOMS: atom_id res chain seq x y z
N MET A 1 -6.29 13.24 1.15
CA MET A 1 -5.05 13.82 0.56
C MET A 1 -3.84 12.87 0.54
N GLN A 2 -3.90 11.68 1.15
CA GLN A 2 -2.75 10.74 1.23
C GLN A 2 -2.26 10.25 -0.15
N LEU A 3 -3.17 9.80 -1.02
CA LEU A 3 -2.84 9.36 -2.39
C LEU A 3 -2.20 10.49 -3.21
N ASN A 4 -2.72 11.71 -3.09
CA ASN A 4 -2.20 12.89 -3.78
C ASN A 4 -0.74 13.17 -3.41
N GLN A 5 -0.41 13.13 -2.12
CA GLN A 5 0.97 13.31 -1.65
C GLN A 5 1.88 12.21 -2.20
N SER A 6 1.43 10.97 -2.19
CA SER A 6 2.17 9.83 -2.76
C SER A 6 2.42 9.97 -4.26
N LEU A 7 1.42 10.40 -5.05
CA LEU A 7 1.60 10.66 -6.48
C LEU A 7 2.72 11.67 -6.72
N PHE A 8 2.68 12.81 -6.03
CA PHE A 8 3.68 13.87 -6.21
C PHE A 8 5.06 13.53 -5.64
N MET A 9 5.23 12.42 -4.91
CA MET A 9 6.56 11.91 -4.58
C MET A 9 7.33 11.45 -5.83
N LEU A 10 6.65 10.98 -6.88
CA LEU A 10 7.30 10.58 -8.15
C LEU A 10 8.01 11.76 -8.83
N GLY A 11 7.44 12.96 -8.75
CA GLY A 11 7.99 14.19 -9.31
C GLY A 11 8.91 14.96 -8.36
N GLY A 12 9.43 14.31 -7.31
CA GLY A 12 10.27 14.97 -6.31
C GLY A 12 9.55 16.07 -5.52
N ARG A 13 8.22 15.98 -5.39
CA ARG A 13 7.35 16.99 -4.76
C ARG A 13 7.31 18.35 -5.47
N SER A 14 7.62 18.38 -6.76
CA SER A 14 7.53 19.60 -7.60
C SER A 14 6.09 20.08 -7.83
N GLY A 15 5.09 19.24 -7.56
CA GLY A 15 3.69 19.49 -7.93
C GLY A 15 3.34 19.07 -9.36
N TYR A 16 4.30 18.50 -10.10
CA TYR A 16 4.08 18.00 -11.46
C TYR A 16 4.55 16.55 -11.59
N VAL A 17 3.70 15.71 -12.19
CA VAL A 17 4.02 14.33 -12.57
C VAL A 17 3.47 14.12 -13.96
N LEU A 18 4.32 13.67 -14.88
CA LEU A 18 3.90 13.38 -16.24
C LEU A 18 2.93 12.18 -16.22
N GLN A 19 1.74 12.38 -16.79
CA GLN A 19 0.75 11.32 -16.95
C GLN A 19 1.36 10.15 -17.75
N PRO A 20 1.09 8.87 -17.44
CA PRO A 20 1.63 7.75 -18.23
C PRO A 20 1.21 7.79 -19.70
N ASP A 21 2.07 7.30 -20.62
CA ASP A 21 1.85 7.42 -22.07
C ASP A 21 0.53 6.77 -22.53
N MET A 22 0.20 5.61 -21.96
CA MET A 22 -1.04 4.89 -22.27
C MET A 22 -2.28 5.73 -21.95
N MET A 23 -2.26 6.53 -20.86
CA MET A 23 -3.40 7.38 -20.51
C MET A 23 -3.51 8.65 -21.38
N ARG A 24 -2.53 8.90 -22.25
CA ARG A 24 -2.56 9.97 -23.25
C ARG A 24 -3.00 9.47 -24.63
N ASP A 25 -3.35 8.19 -24.75
CA ASP A 25 -3.94 7.58 -25.96
C ASP A 25 -5.46 7.82 -25.98
N ASP A 26 -6.00 8.22 -27.14
CA ASP A 26 -7.43 8.47 -27.33
C ASP A 26 -8.30 7.22 -27.15
N LEU A 27 -7.70 6.02 -27.26
CA LEU A 27 -8.37 4.74 -27.11
C LEU A 27 -8.37 4.22 -25.66
N PHE A 28 -7.70 4.91 -24.73
CA PHE A 28 -7.68 4.50 -23.33
C PHE A 28 -9.01 4.79 -22.64
N ASP A 29 -9.54 3.78 -21.94
CA ASP A 29 -10.70 3.90 -21.07
C ASP A 29 -10.32 3.38 -19.66
N PRO A 30 -10.35 4.24 -18.62
CA PRO A 30 -9.99 3.85 -17.26
C PRO A 30 -10.91 2.80 -16.64
N PHE A 31 -12.09 2.55 -17.22
CA PHE A 31 -13.07 1.56 -16.77
C PHE A 31 -13.01 0.25 -17.58
N ASP A 32 -12.36 0.24 -18.75
CA ASP A 32 -12.18 -0.95 -19.56
C ASP A 32 -10.72 -1.46 -19.49
N LYS A 33 -10.54 -2.62 -18.85
CA LYS A 33 -9.25 -3.33 -18.80
C LYS A 33 -8.70 -3.63 -20.20
N GLY A 34 -9.56 -3.85 -21.20
CA GLY A 34 -9.16 -4.13 -22.59
C GLY A 34 -8.47 -2.95 -23.30
N SER A 35 -8.63 -1.74 -22.78
CA SER A 35 -8.02 -0.53 -23.34
C SER A 35 -6.52 -0.36 -22.99
N LEU A 36 -6.00 -1.16 -22.05
CA LEU A 36 -4.61 -1.13 -21.57
C LEU A 36 -3.63 -1.67 -22.64
N LYS A 37 -3.35 -0.88 -23.67
CA LYS A 37 -2.37 -1.23 -24.69
C LYS A 37 -0.95 -0.98 -24.19
N HIS A 38 -0.05 -1.93 -24.47
CA HIS A 38 1.38 -1.82 -24.15
C HIS A 38 1.70 -1.65 -22.66
N VAL A 39 0.81 -2.09 -21.77
CA VAL A 39 1.04 -2.13 -20.33
C VAL A 39 1.22 -3.57 -19.90
N GLU A 40 2.35 -3.88 -19.28
CA GLU A 40 2.63 -5.20 -18.73
C GLU A 40 2.05 -5.29 -17.29
N PRO A 41 1.14 -6.25 -17.03
CA PRO A 41 0.67 -6.52 -15.68
C PRO A 41 1.79 -7.03 -14.77
N ILE A 42 1.65 -6.80 -13.48
CA ILE A 42 2.58 -7.30 -12.46
C ILE A 42 1.83 -7.99 -11.33
N THR A 43 2.51 -8.88 -10.63
CA THR A 43 2.03 -9.49 -9.39
C THR A 43 2.86 -9.00 -8.22
N VAL A 44 2.23 -8.35 -7.25
CA VAL A 44 2.87 -7.90 -6.02
C VAL A 44 2.58 -8.90 -4.91
N GLN A 45 3.63 -9.53 -4.40
CA GLN A 45 3.57 -10.35 -3.19
C GLN A 45 4.11 -9.56 -2.00
N LEU A 46 3.31 -9.44 -0.95
CA LEU A 46 3.61 -8.65 0.22
C LEU A 46 3.49 -9.51 1.48
N GLN A 47 4.46 -9.38 2.38
CA GLN A 47 4.37 -9.92 3.72
C GLN A 47 4.69 -8.81 4.73
N ILE A 48 3.73 -8.53 5.60
CA ILE A 48 3.92 -7.59 6.70
C ILE A 48 4.58 -8.37 7.84
N LEU A 49 5.81 -8.05 8.21
CA LEU A 49 6.51 -8.80 9.26
C LEU A 49 6.16 -8.26 10.64
N GLY A 50 6.10 -6.93 10.77
CA GLY A 50 5.83 -6.26 12.02
C GLY A 50 5.91 -4.75 11.91
N ALA A 51 5.63 -4.07 13.02
CA ALA A 51 5.82 -2.62 13.15
C ALA A 51 6.62 -2.30 14.42
N ARG A 52 7.10 -1.06 14.53
CA ARG A 52 7.77 -0.56 15.73
C ARG A 52 7.29 0.84 16.09
N HIS A 53 7.18 1.12 17.39
CA HIS A 53 6.82 2.44 17.91
C HIS A 53 5.54 3.01 17.27
N LEU A 54 4.46 2.23 17.23
CA LEU A 54 3.19 2.75 16.73
C LEU A 54 2.71 3.91 17.61
N PRO A 55 2.13 4.96 17.01
CA PRO A 55 1.58 6.07 17.78
C PRO A 55 0.46 5.55 18.68
N LYS A 56 0.35 6.11 19.88
CA LYS A 56 -0.67 5.72 20.86
C LYS A 56 -1.81 6.73 20.82
N ASN A 57 -3.02 6.25 20.58
CA ASN A 57 -4.22 7.08 20.70
C ASN A 57 -4.70 7.01 22.17
N GLY A 58 -4.42 8.06 22.95
CA GLY A 58 -4.89 8.14 24.34
C GLY A 58 -4.11 7.27 25.34
N ARG A 59 -4.84 6.66 26.31
CA ARG A 59 -4.23 5.97 27.47
C ARG A 59 -4.19 4.44 27.35
N SER A 60 -5.02 3.84 26.50
CA SER A 60 -5.10 2.38 26.26
C SER A 60 -3.90 1.84 25.50
N ILE A 61 -3.59 0.56 25.71
CA ILE A 61 -2.59 -0.12 24.87
C ILE A 61 -3.24 -0.40 23.51
N VAL A 62 -2.49 -0.16 22.45
CA VAL A 62 -2.94 -0.32 21.07
C VAL A 62 -3.09 -1.81 20.76
N CYS A 63 -4.21 -2.20 20.14
CA CYS A 63 -4.41 -3.51 19.54
C CYS A 63 -4.29 -3.40 18.00
N PRO A 64 -3.08 -3.39 17.43
CA PRO A 64 -2.92 -2.98 16.04
C PRO A 64 -3.27 -4.09 15.03
N PHE A 65 -3.70 -3.65 13.86
CA PHE A 65 -3.69 -4.44 12.62
C PHE A 65 -3.32 -3.56 11.42
N VAL A 66 -2.87 -4.18 10.33
CA VAL A 66 -2.48 -3.50 9.11
C VAL A 66 -3.47 -3.83 8.00
N GLU A 67 -4.04 -2.80 7.43
CA GLU A 67 -4.82 -2.84 6.19
C GLU A 67 -3.90 -2.56 5.01
N VAL A 68 -3.97 -3.42 3.99
CA VAL A 68 -3.22 -3.34 2.75
C VAL A 68 -4.21 -3.17 1.62
N GLU A 69 -4.00 -2.13 0.82
CA GLU A 69 -4.91 -1.76 -0.25
C GLU A 69 -4.12 -1.42 -1.51
N VAL A 70 -4.60 -1.92 -2.65
CA VAL A 70 -4.22 -1.44 -3.96
C VAL A 70 -5.27 -0.42 -4.40
N CYS A 71 -4.83 0.81 -4.68
CA CYS A 71 -5.67 1.87 -5.21
C CYS A 71 -5.23 2.18 -6.65
N GLY A 72 -6.16 2.22 -7.59
CA GLY A 72 -5.88 2.54 -9.00
C GLY A 72 -7.18 2.52 -9.81
N SER A 73 -7.14 1.86 -10.97
CA SER A 73 -8.35 1.53 -11.73
C SER A 73 -9.26 0.58 -10.94
N GLU A 74 -10.57 0.61 -11.21
CA GLU A 74 -11.55 -0.19 -10.47
C GLU A 74 -11.25 -1.70 -10.52
N PHE A 75 -10.77 -2.19 -11.66
CA PHE A 75 -10.38 -3.60 -11.85
C PHE A 75 -9.10 -4.02 -11.12
N ASP A 76 -8.29 -3.06 -10.63
CA ASP A 76 -7.08 -3.33 -9.83
C ASP A 76 -7.32 -3.10 -8.32
N ASN A 77 -8.44 -2.47 -7.95
CA ASN A 77 -8.71 -2.13 -6.56
C ASN A 77 -8.93 -3.39 -5.72
N SER A 78 -8.13 -3.52 -4.65
CA SER A 78 -8.19 -4.66 -3.74
C SER A 78 -7.84 -4.22 -2.33
N LYS A 79 -8.48 -4.84 -1.33
CA LYS A 79 -8.34 -4.44 0.08
C LYS A 79 -8.31 -5.67 0.97
N ASN A 80 -7.27 -5.80 1.78
CA ASN A 80 -7.05 -6.92 2.69
C ASN A 80 -6.52 -6.41 4.04
N LYS A 81 -6.62 -7.21 5.10
CA LYS A 81 -6.07 -6.85 6.43
C LYS A 81 -5.36 -8.01 7.10
N THR A 82 -4.40 -7.72 7.97
CA THR A 82 -3.80 -8.69 8.90
C THR A 82 -4.76 -9.02 10.04
N ASP A 83 -4.40 -10.01 10.85
CA ASP A 83 -5.05 -10.23 12.13
C ASP A 83 -4.69 -9.11 13.13
N VAL A 84 -5.51 -8.96 14.16
CA VAL A 84 -5.29 -8.01 15.25
C VAL A 84 -4.29 -8.60 16.25
N VAL A 85 -3.31 -7.80 16.65
CA VAL A 85 -2.39 -8.15 17.74
C VAL A 85 -2.90 -7.48 19.02
N ALA A 86 -3.20 -8.25 20.05
CA ALA A 86 -3.67 -7.71 21.32
C ALA A 86 -2.54 -7.00 22.09
N ASP A 87 -2.86 -5.84 22.66
CA ASP A 87 -2.05 -5.10 23.64
C ASP A 87 -0.56 -4.93 23.27
N ASN A 88 -0.24 -4.71 21.98
CA ASN A 88 1.14 -4.52 21.54
C ASN A 88 1.28 -3.45 20.45
N GLY A 89 1.44 -2.19 20.87
CA GLY A 89 1.80 -1.08 19.99
C GLY A 89 3.31 -0.87 19.79
N LEU A 90 4.16 -1.51 20.60
CA LEU A 90 5.61 -1.23 20.58
C LEU A 90 6.34 -2.02 19.49
N ASN A 91 6.02 -3.31 19.34
CA ASN A 91 6.68 -4.22 18.39
C ASN A 91 5.76 -5.38 17.91
N PRO A 92 4.55 -5.12 17.38
CA PRO A 92 3.67 -6.17 16.89
C PRO A 92 4.29 -6.93 15.69
N LEU A 93 3.91 -8.21 15.54
CA LEU A 93 4.37 -9.10 14.47
C LEU A 93 3.19 -9.75 13.73
N TRP A 94 3.30 -9.90 12.40
CA TRP A 94 2.26 -10.48 11.51
C TRP A 94 2.82 -11.53 10.53
N LEU A 95 3.63 -12.45 11.03
CA LEU A 95 4.48 -13.32 10.19
C LEU A 95 3.72 -14.31 9.28
N HIS A 96 2.47 -14.64 9.57
CA HIS A 96 1.79 -15.77 8.95
C HIS A 96 1.02 -15.43 7.67
N LYS A 97 0.71 -14.15 7.41
CA LYS A 97 -0.14 -13.75 6.29
C LYS A 97 0.67 -13.17 5.14
N GLN A 98 0.46 -13.73 3.95
CA GLN A 98 0.94 -13.17 2.68
C GLN A 98 -0.24 -12.57 1.92
N PHE A 99 0.03 -11.47 1.22
CA PHE A 99 -0.93 -10.79 0.36
C PHE A 99 -0.40 -10.84 -1.07
N ILE A 100 -1.25 -11.20 -2.01
CA ILE A 100 -0.91 -11.30 -3.43
C ILE A 100 -1.91 -10.42 -4.18
N PHE A 101 -1.39 -9.53 -5.02
CA PHE A 101 -2.19 -8.60 -5.81
C PHE A 101 -1.75 -8.64 -7.27
N ASP A 102 -2.68 -8.93 -8.17
CA ASP A 102 -2.46 -8.82 -9.61
C ASP A 102 -2.90 -7.42 -10.07
N ILE A 103 -1.94 -6.66 -10.59
CA ILE A 103 -2.12 -5.25 -10.96
C ILE A 103 -1.94 -5.15 -12.47
N ASN A 104 -3.02 -4.80 -13.17
CA ASN A 104 -3.06 -4.72 -14.62
C ASN A 104 -2.51 -3.39 -15.12
N ASN A 105 -2.74 -2.29 -14.39
CA ASN A 105 -2.20 -0.98 -14.71
C ASN A 105 -1.22 -0.47 -13.63
N PRO A 106 0.01 -1.03 -13.55
CA PRO A 106 1.00 -0.61 -12.56
C PRO A 106 1.46 0.84 -12.70
N GLN A 107 1.22 1.48 -13.86
CA GLN A 107 1.54 2.89 -14.09
C GLN A 107 0.60 3.83 -13.34
N PHE A 108 -0.59 3.36 -12.94
CA PHE A 108 -1.59 4.13 -12.19
C PHE A 108 -2.08 3.40 -10.92
N ALA A 109 -1.27 2.51 -10.37
CA ALA A 109 -1.57 1.81 -9.14
C ALA A 109 -0.72 2.31 -7.96
N PHE A 110 -1.31 2.28 -6.78
CA PHE A 110 -0.69 2.64 -5.51
C PHE A 110 -0.89 1.53 -4.50
N LEU A 111 0.16 1.18 -3.77
CA LEU A 111 0.07 0.33 -2.60
C LEU A 111 -0.07 1.20 -1.36
N ARG A 112 -1.20 1.10 -0.67
CA ARG A 112 -1.51 1.81 0.57
C ARG A 112 -1.50 0.84 1.75
N LEU A 113 -0.72 1.18 2.76
CA LEU A 113 -0.67 0.52 4.05
C LEU A 113 -1.28 1.47 5.07
N VAL A 114 -2.29 1.01 5.80
CA VAL A 114 -2.90 1.76 6.90
C VAL A 114 -2.85 0.92 8.15
N VAL A 115 -2.30 1.47 9.23
CA VAL A 115 -2.31 0.84 10.54
C VAL A 115 -3.49 1.39 11.32
N TYR A 116 -4.31 0.49 11.85
CA TYR A 116 -5.41 0.80 12.73
C TYR A 116 -5.17 0.14 14.10
N GLU A 117 -5.84 0.65 15.11
CA GLU A 117 -6.10 -0.06 16.37
C GLU A 117 -7.56 -0.47 16.43
N GLU A 118 -7.82 -1.67 16.92
CA GLU A 118 -9.17 -2.08 17.27
C GLU A 118 -9.43 -1.73 18.75
N ASP A 119 -10.47 -0.92 19.01
CA ASP A 119 -10.82 -0.54 20.37
C ASP A 119 -11.72 -1.57 21.08
N MET A 120 -12.17 -1.25 22.29
CA MET A 120 -13.03 -2.14 23.10
C MET A 120 -14.40 -2.42 22.46
N PHE A 121 -14.83 -1.63 21.48
CA PHE A 121 -16.09 -1.80 20.75
C PHE A 121 -15.87 -2.46 19.38
N SER A 122 -14.66 -2.93 19.10
CA SER A 122 -14.24 -3.44 17.80
C SER A 122 -14.27 -2.41 16.67
N ASP A 123 -14.22 -1.12 17.00
CA ASP A 123 -14.14 -0.05 16.00
C ASP A 123 -12.67 0.20 15.59
N PRO A 124 -12.39 0.31 14.28
CA PRO A 124 -11.04 0.55 13.78
C PRO A 124 -10.68 2.04 13.86
N ASN A 125 -9.71 2.38 14.71
CA ASN A 125 -9.19 3.74 14.88
C ASN A 125 -7.88 3.92 14.13
N PHE A 126 -7.77 4.97 13.32
CA PHE A 126 -6.57 5.25 12.52
C PHE A 126 -5.35 5.56 13.40
N LEU A 127 -4.20 4.96 13.07
CA LEU A 127 -2.91 5.23 13.72
C LEU A 127 -1.92 5.89 12.76
N ALA A 128 -1.68 5.27 11.62
CA ALA A 128 -0.66 5.70 10.67
C ALA A 128 -0.94 5.18 9.26
N GLN A 129 -0.33 5.80 8.25
CA GLN A 129 -0.45 5.36 6.86
C GLN A 129 0.84 5.59 6.06
N ALA A 130 1.09 4.73 5.09
CA ALA A 130 2.06 4.97 4.03
C ALA A 130 1.46 4.55 2.69
N THR A 131 1.67 5.34 1.65
CA THR A 131 1.25 5.03 0.29
C THR A 131 2.45 5.17 -0.60
N PHE A 132 2.62 4.17 -1.47
CA PHE A 132 3.69 4.09 -2.43
C PHE A 132 3.10 3.90 -3.82
N PRO A 133 3.54 4.67 -4.82
CA PRO A 133 3.25 4.33 -6.21
C PRO A 133 3.86 2.96 -6.53
N VAL A 134 3.10 2.07 -7.16
CA VAL A 134 3.53 0.69 -7.46
C VAL A 134 4.83 0.68 -8.28
N LYS A 135 4.96 1.60 -9.25
CA LYS A 135 6.17 1.78 -10.06
C LYS A 135 7.44 2.11 -9.25
N SER A 136 7.30 2.61 -8.02
CA SER A 136 8.43 2.96 -7.14
C SER A 136 8.81 1.85 -6.16
N LEU A 137 8.06 0.74 -6.12
CA LEU A 137 8.33 -0.37 -5.22
C LEU A 137 9.62 -1.08 -5.62
N LYS A 138 10.44 -1.39 -4.61
CA LYS A 138 11.65 -2.21 -4.76
C LYS A 138 11.41 -3.59 -4.17
N THR A 139 11.88 -4.63 -4.85
CA THR A 139 11.88 -6.00 -4.30
C THR A 139 12.91 -6.10 -3.17
N GLY A 140 12.58 -6.78 -2.08
CA GLY A 140 13.46 -7.00 -0.93
C GLY A 140 12.79 -6.72 0.41
N THR A 141 13.59 -6.74 1.48
CA THR A 141 13.14 -6.37 2.82
C THR A 141 13.47 -4.90 3.03
N TRP A 142 12.46 -4.07 3.27
CA TRP A 142 12.64 -2.63 3.43
C TRP A 142 11.95 -2.15 4.70
N LEU A 143 12.59 -1.19 5.37
CA LEU A 143 11.95 -0.38 6.39
C LEU A 143 11.39 0.86 5.70
N SER A 144 10.14 1.22 5.98
CA SER A 144 9.61 2.50 5.53
C SER A 144 10.42 3.66 6.14
N PRO A 145 10.68 4.75 5.40
CA PRO A 145 11.57 5.83 5.85
C PRO A 145 11.10 6.48 7.15
N SER A 146 12.02 7.02 7.95
CA SER A 146 11.73 7.72 9.22
C SER A 146 10.79 8.93 9.10
N HIS A 147 10.64 9.48 7.89
CA HIS A 147 9.72 10.58 7.59
C HIS A 147 8.31 10.10 7.18
N SER A 148 8.12 8.79 7.01
CA SER A 148 6.80 8.19 6.88
C SER A 148 6.28 7.87 8.28
N PRO A 149 4.99 8.07 8.58
CA PRO A 149 4.45 7.88 9.92
C PRO A 149 4.38 6.39 10.34
N ILE A 150 4.93 5.48 9.54
CA ILE A 150 5.03 4.06 9.84
C ILE A 150 6.51 3.67 9.92
N PRO A 151 7.00 3.09 11.03
CA PRO A 151 8.23 2.30 11.09
C PRO A 151 7.88 0.80 10.97
N ALA A 152 7.38 0.37 9.81
CA ALA A 152 7.04 -1.03 9.56
C ALA A 152 8.17 -1.73 8.83
N LEU A 153 8.45 -2.97 9.25
CA LEU A 153 9.27 -3.89 8.50
C LEU A 153 8.32 -4.67 7.58
N ALA A 154 8.24 -4.25 6.32
CA ALA A 154 7.48 -4.95 5.29
C ALA A 154 8.45 -5.58 4.30
N LYS A 155 8.25 -6.87 4.00
CA LYS A 155 8.97 -7.56 2.93
C LYS A 155 8.11 -7.49 1.68
N PHE A 156 8.65 -6.91 0.62
CA PHE A 156 8.00 -6.78 -0.67
C PHE A 156 8.71 -7.70 -1.67
N ALA A 157 7.97 -8.56 -2.36
CA ALA A 157 8.47 -9.28 -3.52
C ALA A 157 7.56 -8.96 -4.71
N CYS A 158 8.04 -8.14 -5.64
CA CYS A 158 7.34 -7.88 -6.88
C CYS A 158 7.84 -8.86 -7.93
N PHE A 159 6.92 -9.58 -8.59
CA PHE A 159 7.21 -10.45 -9.71
C PHE A 159 6.47 -9.94 -10.96
N PRO A 160 7.10 -9.92 -12.13
CA PRO A 160 6.36 -9.78 -13.37
C PRO A 160 5.43 -10.99 -13.53
N HIS A 161 4.21 -10.77 -14.04
CA HIS A 161 3.25 -11.85 -14.27
C HIS A 161 3.89 -12.90 -15.22
N PRO A 162 3.82 -14.21 -14.92
CA PRO A 162 4.34 -15.23 -15.83
C PRO A 162 3.49 -15.28 -17.12
N PRO A 163 4.10 -15.63 -18.27
CA PRO A 163 3.39 -15.71 -19.57
C PRO A 163 2.27 -16.75 -19.60
#